data_AF-A0A958QYM2-F1
#
_entry.id   AF-A0A958QYM2-F1
#
_cell.length_a   1.000
_cell.length_b   1.000
_cell.length_c   1.000
_cell.angle_alpha   90.00
_cell.angle_beta   90.00
_cell.angle_gamma   90.00
#
_symmetry.space_group_name_H-M   'P 1'
#
loop_
_entity.id
_entity.type
_entity.pdbx_description
1 polymer ?
#
loop_
_entity_poly.entity_id
_entity_poly.type
_entity_poly.pdbx_seq_one_letter_code
_entity_poly.pdbx_strand_id
1 'polypeptide(L)'
;RVKNANYRKRVEKLILTSGLSQEINVDEFIGLQILWGVMAPVFLVVINFALQLGYPYWFCVVLGVLGIQFPHFYANNMKKKRYISVVVDLPFFIDLLALSTEAGLDFINSIQRIVDKAENSVLADEFAIVLKDIKLGSSRSDALKAFSQRLDISEITSFVAMIIDADYTGAPIATVLKDQSAQMRLERFLRAEKAGAKASQAMLIPMMVFILPAVFIMVFAPVVLQFFYGGK
;
A
#
# COMPACT_ATOMS: atom_id res chain seq x y z
N ARG A 1 27.02 8.18 13.20
CA ARG A 1 25.73 8.88 13.40
C ARG A 1 25.42 9.73 12.16
N VAL A 2 24.48 9.31 11.32
CA VAL A 2 24.05 10.09 10.15
C VAL A 2 23.29 11.32 10.64
N LYS A 3 23.83 12.52 10.38
CA LYS A 3 23.41 13.80 11.00
C LYS A 3 22.18 14.44 10.34
N ASN A 4 21.53 13.79 9.38
CA ASN A 4 20.45 14.39 8.60
C ASN A 4 19.08 14.09 9.25
N ALA A 5 18.57 15.04 10.04
CA ALA A 5 17.31 14.91 10.78
C ALA A 5 16.10 14.61 9.88
N ASN A 6 16.10 15.13 8.64
CA ASN A 6 15.01 14.90 7.68
C ASN A 6 15.01 13.48 7.12
N TYR A 7 16.19 12.87 6.94
CA TYR A 7 16.30 11.48 6.48
C TYR A 7 15.84 10.51 7.57
N ARG A 8 16.23 10.76 8.83
CA ARG A 8 15.82 9.94 9.98
C ARG A 8 14.29 9.90 10.12
N LYS A 9 13.62 11.05 10.04
CA LYS A 9 12.15 11.13 10.08
C LYS A 9 11.46 10.36 8.95
N ARG A 10 12.03 10.38 7.73
CA ARG A 10 11.48 9.61 6.59
C ARG A 10 11.62 8.11 6.81
N VAL A 11 12.77 7.66 7.29
CA VAL A 11 13.03 6.25 7.60
C VAL A 11 12.16 5.78 8.77
N GLU A 12 12.02 6.60 9.81
CA GLU A 12 11.14 6.33 10.94
C GLU A 12 9.68 6.20 10.48
N LYS A 13 9.17 7.13 9.68
CA LYS A 13 7.83 7.02 9.09
C LYS A 13 7.68 5.74 8.24
N LEU A 14 8.71 5.39 7.47
CA LEU A 14 8.69 4.21 6.61
C LEU A 14 8.64 2.92 7.43
N ILE A 15 9.44 2.82 8.50
CA ILE A 15 9.47 1.67 9.43
C ILE A 15 8.14 1.54 10.18
N LEU A 16 7.60 2.65 10.67
CA LEU A 16 6.29 2.68 11.33
C LEU A 16 5.19 2.20 10.38
N THR A 17 5.13 2.75 9.16
CA THR A 17 4.08 2.40 8.19
C THR A 17 4.26 1.02 7.55
N SER A 18 5.48 0.47 7.54
CA SER A 18 5.71 -0.90 7.08
C SER A 18 5.43 -1.95 8.15
N GLY A 19 5.23 -1.55 9.42
CA GLY A 19 5.05 -2.46 10.55
C GLY A 19 6.34 -3.12 11.03
N LEU A 20 7.51 -2.62 10.61
CA LEU A 20 8.82 -3.16 11.02
C LEU A 20 9.30 -2.55 12.35
N SER A 21 8.51 -1.67 12.96
CA SER A 21 8.87 -0.95 14.19
C SER A 21 9.04 -1.85 15.41
N GLN A 22 8.47 -3.07 15.40
CA GLN A 22 8.67 -4.04 16.47
C GLN A 22 9.95 -4.88 16.29
N GLU A 23 10.49 -4.96 15.07
CA GLU A 23 11.64 -5.82 14.73
C GLU A 23 12.94 -5.04 14.53
N ILE A 24 12.86 -3.79 14.04
CA ILE A 24 14.05 -3.03 13.61
C ILE A 24 13.97 -1.58 14.08
N ASN A 25 15.01 -1.14 14.80
CA ASN A 25 15.16 0.27 15.17
C ASN A 25 15.73 1.10 14.00
N VAL A 26 15.48 2.41 13.99
CA VAL A 26 15.97 3.33 12.93
C VAL A 26 17.49 3.25 12.77
N ASP A 27 18.22 3.10 13.88
CA ASP A 27 19.67 2.98 13.87
C ASP A 27 20.14 1.61 13.31
N GLU A 28 19.39 0.53 13.52
CA GLU A 28 19.65 -0.78 12.92
C GLU A 28 19.36 -0.80 11.42
N PHE A 29 18.29 -0.13 10.98
CA PHE A 29 17.96 0.00 9.56
C PHE A 29 19.04 0.77 8.79
N ILE A 30 19.53 1.87 9.38
CA ILE A 30 20.66 2.62 8.81
C ILE A 30 21.95 1.78 8.85
N GLY A 31 22.15 0.99 9.90
CA GLY A 31 23.25 0.02 9.99
C GLY A 31 23.22 -1.01 8.86
N LEU A 32 22.04 -1.57 8.60
CA LEU A 32 21.81 -2.51 7.50
C LEU A 32 22.09 -1.86 6.14
N GLN A 33 21.65 -0.62 5.91
CA GLN A 33 21.96 0.12 4.68
C GLN A 33 23.45 0.29 4.45
N ILE A 34 24.20 0.66 5.48
CA ILE A 34 25.65 0.84 5.39
C ILE A 34 26.33 -0.52 5.19
N LEU A 35 25.88 -1.55 5.89
CA LEU A 35 26.41 -2.91 5.78
C LEU A 35 26.26 -3.42 4.34
N TRP A 36 25.06 -3.39 3.77
CA TRP A 36 24.83 -3.83 2.39
C TRP A 36 25.48 -2.90 1.36
N GLY A 37 25.50 -1.59 1.62
CA GLY A 37 26.14 -0.59 0.77
C GLY A 37 27.66 -0.74 0.67
N VAL A 38 28.32 -1.27 1.70
CA VAL A 38 29.78 -1.48 1.73
C VAL A 38 30.14 -2.94 1.41
N MET A 39 29.39 -3.91 1.95
CA MET A 39 29.68 -5.34 1.77
C MET A 39 29.51 -5.77 0.31
N ALA A 40 28.48 -5.30 -0.38
CA ALA A 40 28.21 -5.67 -1.77
C ALA A 40 29.33 -5.24 -2.76
N PRO A 41 29.82 -3.98 -2.75
CA PRO A 41 30.93 -3.59 -3.61
C PRO A 41 32.25 -4.23 -3.20
N VAL A 42 32.53 -4.42 -1.90
CA VAL A 42 33.75 -5.12 -1.43
C VAL A 42 33.76 -6.56 -1.92
N PHE A 43 32.64 -7.27 -1.82
CA PHE A 43 32.50 -8.63 -2.32
C PHE A 43 32.75 -8.72 -3.83
N LEU A 44 32.23 -7.76 -4.60
CA LEU A 44 32.45 -7.71 -6.05
C LEU A 44 33.92 -7.46 -6.40
N VAL A 45 34.62 -6.58 -5.68
CA VAL A 45 36.05 -6.32 -5.89
C VAL A 45 36.89 -7.58 -5.61
N VAL A 46 36.60 -8.30 -4.52
CA VAL A 46 37.29 -9.55 -4.18
C VAL A 46 37.06 -10.62 -5.26
N ILE A 47 35.82 -10.77 -5.74
CA ILE A 47 35.50 -11.71 -6.82
C ILE A 47 36.17 -11.30 -8.14
N ASN A 48 36.15 -10.00 -8.46
CA ASN A 48 36.76 -9.48 -9.69
C ASN A 48 38.27 -9.73 -9.69
N PHE A 49 38.94 -9.54 -8.55
CA PHE A 49 40.36 -9.84 -8.37
C PHE A 49 40.65 -11.34 -8.42
N ALA A 50 39.83 -12.17 -7.76
CA ALA A 50 40.03 -13.62 -7.70
C ALA A 50 39.77 -14.34 -9.03
N LEU A 51 38.80 -13.88 -9.84
CA LEU A 51 38.38 -14.52 -11.09
C LEU A 51 38.84 -13.76 -12.35
N GLN A 52 39.59 -12.66 -12.23
CA GLN A 52 40.07 -11.82 -13.34
C GLN A 52 38.97 -11.43 -14.35
N LEU A 53 37.77 -11.15 -13.85
CA LEU A 53 36.56 -10.92 -14.67
C LEU A 53 36.57 -9.61 -15.48
N GLY A 54 37.56 -8.73 -15.28
CA GLY A 54 37.73 -7.51 -16.09
C GLY A 54 36.60 -6.47 -15.98
N TYR A 55 35.68 -6.59 -15.01
CA TYR A 55 34.59 -5.62 -14.85
C TYR A 55 35.11 -4.19 -14.55
N PRO A 56 34.51 -3.16 -15.18
CA PRO A 56 34.89 -1.78 -14.94
C PRO A 56 34.54 -1.31 -13.52
N TYR A 57 35.41 -0.49 -12.91
CA TYR A 57 35.24 0.02 -11.54
C TYR A 57 33.94 0.81 -11.30
N TRP A 58 33.33 1.38 -12.34
CA TRP A 58 32.01 2.01 -12.26
C TRP A 58 30.91 1.05 -11.79
N PHE A 59 31.04 -0.26 -12.09
CA PHE A 59 30.08 -1.28 -11.66
C PHE A 59 30.03 -1.42 -10.13
N CYS A 60 31.14 -1.17 -9.43
CA CYS A 60 31.18 -1.17 -7.95
C CYS A 60 30.35 -0.02 -7.37
N VAL A 61 30.39 1.16 -8.00
CA VAL A 61 29.60 2.33 -7.58
C VAL A 61 28.11 2.06 -7.75
N VAL A 62 27.71 1.49 -8.90
CA VAL A 62 26.33 1.09 -9.16
C VAL A 62 25.84 0.06 -8.14
N LEU A 63 26.67 -0.95 -7.83
CA LEU A 63 26.31 -1.98 -6.86
C LEU A 63 26.17 -1.45 -5.43
N GLY A 64 27.05 -0.52 -5.02
CA GLY A 64 26.96 0.15 -3.72
C GLY A 64 25.68 0.97 -3.58
N VAL A 65 25.30 1.70 -4.63
CA VAL A 65 24.02 2.44 -4.67
C VAL A 65 22.82 1.48 -4.58
N LEU A 66 22.84 0.37 -5.33
CA LEU A 66 21.80 -0.66 -5.26
C LEU A 66 21.72 -1.33 -3.88
N GLY A 67 22.87 -1.58 -3.24
CA GLY A 67 22.94 -2.15 -1.89
C GLY A 67 22.30 -1.27 -0.83
N ILE A 68 22.47 0.07 -0.92
CA ILE A 68 21.79 1.03 -0.04
C ILE A 68 20.29 1.10 -0.34
N GLN A 69 19.90 0.92 -1.60
CA GLN A 69 18.49 0.97 -2.03
C GLN A 69 17.70 -0.30 -1.70
N PHE A 70 18.37 -1.44 -1.50
CA PHE A 70 17.75 -2.73 -1.25
C PHE A 70 16.84 -2.76 0.00
N PRO A 71 17.28 -2.26 1.19
CA PRO A 71 16.41 -2.18 2.36
C PRO A 71 15.17 -1.30 2.15
N HIS A 72 15.30 -0.21 1.38
CA HIS A 72 14.16 0.65 1.04
C HIS A 72 13.14 -0.10 0.18
N PHE A 73 13.59 -0.88 -0.80
CA PHE A 73 12.70 -1.68 -1.64
C PHE A 73 11.98 -2.75 -0.83
N TYR A 74 12.68 -3.46 0.06
CA TYR A 74 12.09 -4.46 0.93
C TYR A 74 11.01 -3.87 1.85
N ALA A 75 11.34 -2.77 2.54
CA ALA A 75 10.41 -2.13 3.46
C ALA A 75 9.20 -1.51 2.74
N ASN A 76 9.39 -0.97 1.52
CA ASN A 76 8.29 -0.46 0.72
C ASN A 76 7.36 -1.59 0.21
N ASN A 77 7.92 -2.76 -0.12
CA ASN A 77 7.12 -3.94 -0.44
C ASN A 77 6.32 -4.45 0.76
N MET A 78 6.92 -4.47 1.96
CA MET A 78 6.22 -4.80 3.20
C MET A 78 5.09 -3.82 3.47
N LYS A 79 5.34 -2.51 3.36
CA LYS A 79 4.30 -1.46 3.44
C LYS A 79 3.16 -1.72 2.45
N LYS A 80 3.47 -2.05 1.19
CA LYS A 80 2.45 -2.33 0.17
C LYS A 80 1.62 -3.57 0.51
N LYS A 81 2.24 -4.65 1.00
CA LYS A 81 1.51 -5.86 1.45
C LYS A 81 0.59 -5.53 2.63
N ARG A 82 1.10 -4.79 3.61
CA ARG A 82 0.34 -4.34 4.79
C ARG A 82 -0.85 -3.47 4.39
N TYR A 83 -0.64 -2.51 3.49
CA TYR A 83 -1.68 -1.65 2.92
C TYR A 83 -2.81 -2.48 2.30
N ILE A 84 -2.46 -3.43 1.42
CA ILE A 84 -3.45 -4.25 0.73
C ILE A 84 -4.26 -5.10 1.71
N SER A 85 -3.60 -5.75 2.68
CA SER A 85 -4.27 -6.54 3.71
C SER A 85 -5.27 -5.69 4.51
N VAL A 86 -4.85 -4.52 4.98
CA VAL A 86 -5.73 -3.63 5.76
C VAL A 86 -6.92 -3.13 4.93
N VAL A 87 -6.71 -2.67 3.70
CA VAL A 87 -7.79 -2.13 2.86
C VAL A 87 -8.82 -3.20 2.48
N VAL A 88 -8.38 -4.45 2.31
CA VAL A 88 -9.28 -5.57 2.02
C VAL A 88 -10.11 -5.94 3.26
N ASP A 89 -9.48 -5.99 4.43
CA ASP A 89 -10.12 -6.40 5.68
C ASP A 89 -11.02 -5.32 6.28
N LEU A 90 -10.69 -4.04 6.09
CA LEU A 90 -11.34 -2.90 6.75
C LEU A 90 -12.88 -2.91 6.67
N PRO A 91 -13.52 -3.13 5.50
CA PRO A 91 -14.98 -3.12 5.43
C PRO A 91 -15.63 -4.24 6.23
N PHE A 92 -15.01 -5.42 6.28
CA PHE A 92 -15.50 -6.53 7.09
C PHE A 92 -15.41 -6.23 8.58
N PHE A 93 -14.32 -5.60 9.02
CA PHE A 93 -14.16 -5.20 10.42
C PHE A 93 -15.16 -4.13 10.82
N ILE A 94 -15.43 -3.15 9.95
CA ILE A 94 -16.45 -2.12 10.22
C ILE A 94 -17.85 -2.72 10.25
N ASP A 95 -18.16 -3.70 9.39
CA ASP A 95 -19.44 -4.44 9.47
C ASP A 95 -19.60 -5.16 10.81
N LEU A 96 -18.53 -5.79 11.31
CA LEU A 96 -18.54 -6.44 12.63
C LEU A 96 -18.68 -5.44 13.77
N LEU A 97 -18.02 -4.27 13.68
CA LEU A 97 -18.17 -3.19 14.65
C LEU A 97 -19.61 -2.65 14.65
N ALA A 98 -20.19 -2.41 13.47
CA ALA A 98 -21.57 -1.96 13.32
C ALA A 98 -22.53 -2.96 13.97
N LEU A 99 -22.40 -4.26 13.64
CA LEU A 99 -23.26 -5.31 14.18
C LEU A 99 -23.11 -5.47 15.70
N SER A 100 -21.87 -5.36 16.22
CA SER A 100 -21.62 -5.46 17.66
C SER A 100 -22.19 -4.28 18.43
N THR A 101 -22.03 -3.07 17.89
CA THR A 101 -22.59 -1.85 18.49
C THR A 101 -24.12 -1.77 18.38
N GLU A 102 -24.72 -2.22 17.28
CA GLU A 102 -26.18 -2.39 17.16
C GLU A 102 -26.72 -3.41 18.17
N ALA A 103 -25.94 -4.44 18.51
CA ALA A 103 -26.27 -5.40 19.56
C ALA A 103 -26.09 -4.86 21.00
N GLY A 104 -25.73 -3.57 21.15
CA GLY A 104 -25.62 -2.89 22.45
C GLY A 104 -24.24 -2.95 23.10
N LEU A 105 -23.21 -3.45 22.42
CA LEU A 105 -21.84 -3.36 22.92
C LEU A 105 -21.31 -1.93 22.73
N ASP A 106 -20.59 -1.43 23.73
CA ASP A 106 -19.80 -0.20 23.57
C ASP A 106 -18.74 -0.39 22.48
N PHE A 107 -18.31 0.71 21.85
CA PHE A 107 -17.36 0.70 20.75
C PHE A 107 -16.03 0.01 21.13
N ILE A 108 -15.51 0.30 22.34
CA ILE A 108 -14.25 -0.29 22.82
C ILE A 108 -14.41 -1.80 23.07
N ASN A 109 -15.54 -2.21 23.63
CA ASN A 109 -15.84 -3.64 23.83
C ASN A 109 -16.05 -4.38 22.50
N SER A 110 -16.61 -3.70 21.50
CA SER A 110 -16.75 -4.22 20.13
C SER A 110 -15.38 -4.46 19.49
N ILE A 111 -14.43 -3.53 19.66
CA ILE A 111 -13.04 -3.72 19.21
C ILE A 111 -12.41 -4.92 19.92
N GLN A 112 -12.52 -5.01 21.26
CA GLN A 112 -11.98 -6.15 22.02
C GLN A 112 -12.55 -7.49 21.51
N ARG A 113 -13.86 -7.55 21.24
CA ARG A 113 -14.50 -8.76 20.72
C ARG A 113 -13.98 -9.19 19.35
N ILE A 114 -13.65 -8.23 18.49
CA ILE A 114 -13.08 -8.49 17.17
C ILE A 114 -11.64 -8.97 17.30
N VAL A 115 -10.83 -8.31 18.14
CA VAL A 115 -9.43 -8.72 18.41
C VAL A 115 -9.37 -10.16 18.95
N ASP A 116 -10.28 -10.54 19.83
CA ASP A 116 -10.32 -11.90 20.41
C ASP A 116 -10.71 -12.98 19.39
N LYS A 117 -11.37 -12.62 18.28
CA LYS A 117 -11.87 -13.55 17.26
C LYS A 117 -11.07 -13.55 15.97
N ALA A 118 -10.41 -12.44 15.65
CA ALA A 118 -9.69 -12.27 14.41
C ALA A 118 -8.26 -12.80 14.57
N GLU A 119 -8.00 -13.98 14.03
CA GLU A 119 -6.65 -14.54 13.97
C GLU A 119 -5.94 -14.08 12.68
N ASN A 120 -4.64 -13.79 12.78
CA ASN A 120 -3.75 -13.48 11.64
C ASN A 120 -4.17 -12.28 10.76
N SER A 121 -4.82 -11.25 11.31
CA SER A 121 -5.10 -10.01 10.59
C SER A 121 -4.28 -8.85 11.14
N VAL A 122 -3.58 -8.15 10.25
CA VAL A 122 -2.82 -6.92 10.55
C VAL A 122 -3.70 -5.87 11.24
N LEU A 123 -4.97 -5.80 10.83
CA LEU A 123 -5.92 -4.82 11.36
C LEU A 123 -6.32 -5.17 12.81
N ALA A 124 -6.44 -6.45 13.13
CA ALA A 124 -6.70 -6.92 14.49
C ALA A 124 -5.52 -6.61 15.43
N ASP A 125 -4.28 -6.82 14.98
CA ASP A 125 -3.08 -6.48 15.74
C ASP A 125 -3.01 -4.98 16.05
N GLU A 126 -3.35 -4.14 15.08
CA GLU A 126 -3.38 -2.69 15.28
C GLU A 126 -4.50 -2.24 16.23
N PHE A 127 -5.67 -2.88 16.17
CA PHE A 127 -6.73 -2.67 17.14
C PHE A 127 -6.33 -3.13 18.54
N ALA A 128 -5.55 -4.21 18.67
CA ALA A 128 -5.00 -4.64 19.96
C ALA A 128 -4.06 -3.58 20.55
N ILE A 129 -3.25 -2.91 19.72
CA ILE A 129 -2.41 -1.78 20.15
C ILE A 129 -3.29 -0.61 20.61
N VAL A 130 -4.38 -0.27 19.90
CA VAL A 130 -5.32 0.76 20.34
C VAL A 130 -5.90 0.45 21.73
N LEU A 131 -6.35 -0.78 21.95
CA LEU A 131 -6.87 -1.21 23.24
C LEU A 131 -5.81 -1.12 24.34
N LYS A 132 -4.56 -1.45 24.01
CA LYS A 132 -3.42 -1.32 24.93
C LYS A 132 -3.15 0.14 25.27
N ASP A 133 -3.13 1.04 24.29
CA ASP A 133 -2.88 2.47 24.49
C ASP A 133 -3.95 3.09 25.40
N ILE A 134 -5.21 2.69 25.23
CA ILE A 134 -6.33 3.11 26.09
C ILE A 134 -6.18 2.54 27.51
N LYS A 135 -5.81 1.25 27.66
CA LYS A 135 -5.54 0.62 28.97
C LYS A 135 -4.38 1.29 29.71
N LEU A 136 -3.43 1.86 28.99
CA LEU A 136 -2.29 2.63 29.52
C LEU A 136 -2.64 4.08 29.87
N GLY A 137 -3.90 4.50 29.68
CA GLY A 137 -4.40 5.83 30.07
C GLY A 137 -4.47 6.85 28.94
N SER A 138 -4.24 6.45 27.69
CA SER A 138 -4.46 7.35 26.54
C SER A 138 -5.96 7.60 26.34
N SER A 139 -6.31 8.82 25.93
CA SER A 139 -7.69 9.09 25.54
C SER A 139 -8.09 8.28 24.31
N ARG A 140 -9.37 7.94 24.17
CA ARG A 140 -9.88 7.19 23.00
C ARG A 140 -9.54 7.87 21.68
N SER A 141 -9.71 9.19 21.62
CA SER A 141 -9.43 9.98 20.42
C SER A 141 -7.94 10.01 20.09
N ASP A 142 -7.06 10.09 21.09
CA ASP A 142 -5.61 10.07 20.87
C ASP A 142 -5.12 8.69 20.44
N ALA A 143 -5.64 7.61 21.03
CA ALA A 143 -5.30 6.24 20.64
C ALA A 143 -5.74 5.94 19.20
N LEU A 144 -6.95 6.37 18.80
CA LEU A 144 -7.43 6.23 17.43
C LEU A 144 -6.63 7.10 16.43
N LYS A 145 -6.23 8.32 16.81
CA LYS A 145 -5.32 9.16 15.99
C LYS A 145 -3.94 8.52 15.83
N ALA A 146 -3.38 7.94 16.89
CA ALA A 146 -2.12 7.22 16.82
C ALA A 146 -2.23 6.03 15.87
N PHE A 147 -3.34 5.29 15.92
CA PHE A 147 -3.65 4.21 14.99
C PHE A 147 -3.70 4.65 13.51
N SER A 148 -4.40 5.76 13.20
CA SER A 148 -4.42 6.27 11.83
C SER A 148 -3.04 6.73 11.35
N GLN A 149 -2.24 7.35 12.23
CA GLN A 149 -0.87 7.76 11.93
C GLN A 149 0.08 6.58 11.69
N ARG A 150 -0.07 5.47 12.42
CA ARG A 150 0.75 4.25 12.24
C ARG A 150 0.50 3.61 10.90
N LEU A 151 -0.76 3.50 10.48
CA LEU A 151 -1.11 2.90 9.20
C LEU A 151 -0.87 3.84 8.01
N ASP A 152 -1.10 5.16 8.16
CA ASP A 152 -0.93 6.16 7.09
C ASP A 152 -1.75 5.79 5.82
N ILE A 153 -2.97 5.27 6.04
CA ILE A 153 -3.93 4.86 5.01
C ILE A 153 -5.10 5.85 5.02
N SER A 154 -5.50 6.34 3.84
CA SER A 154 -6.54 7.37 3.73
C SER A 154 -7.88 6.87 4.27
N GLU A 155 -8.26 5.64 3.94
CA GLU A 155 -9.53 5.02 4.34
C GLU A 155 -9.64 4.88 5.86
N ILE A 156 -8.55 4.48 6.52
CA ILE A 156 -8.45 4.42 7.99
C ILE A 156 -8.52 5.80 8.61
N THR A 157 -7.81 6.77 8.01
CA THR A 157 -7.77 8.15 8.52
C THR A 157 -9.16 8.79 8.48
N SER A 158 -9.89 8.62 7.38
CA SER A 158 -11.27 9.06 7.27
C SER A 158 -12.18 8.38 8.29
N PHE A 159 -12.08 7.04 8.41
CA PHE A 159 -12.84 6.27 9.40
C PHE A 159 -12.63 6.77 10.83
N VAL A 160 -11.37 6.91 11.25
CA VAL A 160 -11.01 7.41 12.58
C VAL A 160 -11.56 8.82 12.81
N ALA A 161 -11.44 9.72 11.81
CA ALA A 161 -11.97 11.07 11.91
C ALA A 161 -13.49 11.08 12.14
N MET A 162 -14.23 10.23 11.42
CA MET A 162 -15.69 10.11 11.61
C MET A 162 -16.07 9.57 12.99
N ILE A 163 -15.35 8.58 13.51
CA ILE A 163 -15.61 8.06 14.87
C ILE A 163 -15.33 9.12 15.93
N ILE A 164 -14.20 9.83 15.81
CA ILE A 164 -13.85 10.90 16.73
C ILE A 164 -14.89 12.03 16.68
N ASP A 165 -15.37 12.40 15.49
CA ASP A 165 -16.39 13.42 15.35
C ASP A 165 -17.73 13.01 15.97
N ALA A 166 -18.14 11.75 15.75
CA ALA A 166 -19.32 11.16 16.38
C ALA A 166 -19.24 11.17 17.91
N ASP A 167 -18.04 10.87 18.45
CA ASP A 167 -17.78 10.93 19.88
C ASP A 167 -17.92 12.36 20.45
N TYR A 168 -17.49 13.38 19.71
CA TYR A 168 -17.61 14.78 20.14
C TYR A 168 -19.03 15.32 20.02
N THR A 169 -19.76 14.96 18.96
CA THR A 169 -21.15 15.39 18.75
C THR A 169 -22.17 14.57 19.55
N GLY A 170 -21.75 13.45 20.14
CA GLY A 170 -22.64 12.54 20.86
C GLY A 170 -23.59 11.77 19.95
N ALA A 171 -23.29 11.70 18.65
CA ALA A 171 -24.07 10.93 17.70
C ALA A 171 -23.94 9.42 18.02
N PRO A 172 -25.00 8.61 17.82
CA PRO A 172 -24.90 7.17 18.05
C PRO A 172 -23.86 6.54 17.11
N ILE A 173 -22.76 6.05 17.68
CA ILE A 173 -21.65 5.43 16.93
C ILE A 173 -22.15 4.29 16.03
N ALA A 174 -23.17 3.54 16.48
CA ALA A 174 -23.80 2.48 15.70
C ALA A 174 -24.36 3.00 14.35
N THR A 175 -25.01 4.18 14.34
CA THR A 175 -25.55 4.78 13.12
C THR A 175 -24.44 5.21 12.18
N VAL A 176 -23.38 5.84 12.70
CA VAL A 176 -22.22 6.26 11.91
C VAL A 176 -21.49 5.05 11.28
N LEU A 177 -21.31 3.98 12.05
CA LEU A 177 -20.72 2.73 11.56
C LEU A 177 -21.57 2.08 10.46
N LYS A 178 -22.91 2.13 10.58
CA LYS A 178 -23.84 1.59 9.60
C LYS A 178 -23.80 2.36 8.28
N ASP A 179 -23.83 3.69 8.34
CA ASP A 179 -23.74 4.53 7.15
C ASP A 179 -22.39 4.33 6.47
N GLN A 180 -21.30 4.25 7.24
CA GLN A 180 -19.96 3.97 6.72
C GLN A 180 -19.88 2.58 6.06
N SER A 181 -20.47 1.56 6.69
CA SER A 181 -20.58 0.20 6.12
C SER A 181 -21.30 0.21 4.78
N ALA A 182 -22.45 0.88 4.68
CA ALA A 182 -23.20 1.01 3.44
C ALA A 182 -22.38 1.73 2.36
N GLN A 183 -21.67 2.80 2.73
CA GLN A 183 -20.79 3.53 1.82
C GLN A 183 -19.64 2.65 1.29
N MET A 184 -19.01 1.83 2.13
CA MET A 184 -17.94 0.93 1.68
C MET A 184 -18.44 -0.17 0.75
N ARG A 185 -19.66 -0.70 0.97
CA ARG A 185 -20.29 -1.65 0.04
C ARG A 185 -20.54 -0.99 -1.32
N LEU A 186 -21.05 0.24 -1.32
CA LEU A 186 -21.25 1.02 -2.54
C LEU A 186 -19.92 1.29 -3.25
N GLU A 187 -18.88 1.68 -2.53
CA GLU A 187 -17.56 1.94 -3.12
C GLU A 187 -16.96 0.68 -3.73
N ARG A 188 -17.11 -0.49 -3.08
CA ARG A 188 -16.71 -1.79 -3.64
C ARG A 188 -17.44 -2.08 -4.95
N PHE A 189 -18.74 -1.83 -5.01
CA PHE A 189 -19.54 -1.99 -6.23
C PHE A 189 -19.05 -1.06 -7.34
N LEU A 190 -18.89 0.24 -7.06
CA LEU A 190 -18.40 1.24 -8.00
C LEU A 190 -16.97 0.93 -8.49
N ARG A 191 -16.11 0.39 -7.62
CA ARG A 191 -14.74 -0.01 -7.99
C ARG A 191 -14.76 -1.20 -8.95
N ALA A 192 -15.64 -2.16 -8.74
CA ALA A 192 -15.85 -3.27 -9.67
C ALA A 192 -16.41 -2.77 -11.02
N GLU A 193 -17.39 -1.86 -11.00
CA GLU A 193 -17.98 -1.27 -12.20
C GLU A 193 -16.94 -0.47 -13.00
N LYS A 194 -16.15 0.37 -12.33
CA LYS A 194 -15.03 1.11 -12.96
C LYS A 194 -13.98 0.18 -13.57
N ALA A 195 -13.67 -0.93 -12.90
CA ALA A 195 -12.75 -1.93 -13.44
C ALA A 195 -13.32 -2.60 -14.70
N GLY A 196 -14.61 -2.94 -14.70
CA GLY A 196 -15.31 -3.49 -15.88
C GLY A 196 -15.38 -2.50 -17.04
N ALA A 197 -15.72 -1.24 -16.77
CA ALA A 197 -15.76 -0.17 -17.77
C ALA A 197 -14.37 0.09 -18.38
N LYS A 198 -13.31 0.08 -17.56
CA LYS A 198 -11.93 0.23 -18.03
C LYS A 198 -11.50 -0.95 -18.92
N ALA A 199 -11.88 -2.17 -18.58
CA ALA A 199 -11.63 -3.34 -19.42
C ALA A 199 -12.34 -3.22 -20.77
N SER A 200 -13.60 -2.75 -20.78
CA SER A 200 -14.36 -2.48 -22.01
C SER A 200 -13.68 -1.45 -22.91
N GLN A 201 -13.23 -0.33 -22.33
CA GLN A 201 -12.53 0.71 -23.10
C GLN A 201 -11.17 0.24 -23.63
N ALA A 202 -10.44 -0.59 -22.86
CA ALA A 202 -9.14 -1.11 -23.28
C ALA A 202 -9.23 -2.07 -24.48
N MET A 203 -10.37 -2.76 -24.67
CA MET A 203 -10.60 -3.63 -25.84
C MET A 203 -10.70 -2.85 -27.16
N LEU A 204 -11.00 -1.55 -27.14
CA LEU A 204 -11.06 -0.72 -28.34
C LEU A 204 -9.69 -0.48 -28.97
N ILE A 205 -8.61 -0.48 -28.16
CA ILE A 205 -7.26 -0.18 -28.65
C ILE A 205 -6.77 -1.28 -29.61
N PRO A 206 -6.78 -2.59 -29.24
CA PRO A 206 -6.44 -3.65 -30.18
C PRO A 206 -7.33 -3.65 -31.43
N MET A 207 -8.64 -3.46 -31.26
CA MET A 207 -9.59 -3.41 -32.39
C MET A 207 -9.21 -2.32 -33.39
N MET A 208 -8.86 -1.12 -32.91
CA MET A 208 -8.44 -0.02 -33.77
C MET A 208 -7.10 -0.31 -34.45
N VAL A 209 -6.14 -0.91 -33.74
CA VAL A 209 -4.81 -1.26 -34.29
C VAL A 209 -4.89 -2.37 -35.35
N PHE A 210 -5.85 -3.30 -35.28
CA PHE A 210 -5.99 -4.38 -36.27
C PHE A 210 -6.96 -4.05 -37.40
N ILE A 211 -8.11 -3.43 -37.11
CA ILE A 211 -9.15 -3.16 -38.11
C ILE A 211 -8.73 -1.99 -39.01
N LEU A 212 -8.15 -0.92 -38.45
CA LEU A 212 -7.83 0.27 -39.24
C LEU A 212 -6.82 -0.03 -40.36
N PRO A 213 -5.67 -0.71 -40.13
CA PRO A 213 -4.77 -1.09 -41.21
C PRO A 213 -5.41 -2.04 -42.22
N ALA A 214 -6.24 -2.99 -41.78
CA ALA A 214 -6.94 -3.91 -42.67
C ALA A 214 -7.91 -3.18 -43.62
N VAL A 215 -8.68 -2.21 -43.10
CA VAL A 215 -9.56 -1.37 -43.90
C VAL A 215 -8.77 -0.48 -44.86
N PHE A 216 -7.65 0.11 -44.42
CA PHE A 216 -6.75 0.87 -45.29
C PHE A 216 -6.23 0.01 -46.45
N ILE A 217 -5.76 -1.21 -46.17
CA ILE A 217 -5.29 -2.14 -47.21
C ILE A 217 -6.43 -2.47 -48.17
N MET A 218 -7.63 -2.76 -47.67
CA MET A 218 -8.78 -3.10 -48.52
C MET A 218 -9.19 -1.95 -49.45
N VAL A 219 -9.21 -0.71 -48.95
CA VAL A 219 -9.65 0.46 -49.71
C VAL A 219 -8.57 0.93 -50.69
N PHE A 220 -7.30 0.93 -50.29
CA PHE A 220 -6.20 1.40 -51.15
C PHE A 220 -5.67 0.34 -52.11
N ALA A 221 -5.87 -0.95 -51.85
CA ALA A 221 -5.44 -2.04 -52.74
C ALA A 221 -5.89 -1.85 -54.21
N PRO A 222 -7.17 -1.61 -54.54
CA PRO A 222 -7.59 -1.44 -55.93
C PRO A 222 -7.02 -0.17 -56.57
N VAL A 223 -6.88 0.92 -55.80
CA VAL A 223 -6.32 2.20 -56.29
C VAL A 223 -4.85 2.03 -56.68
N VAL A 224 -4.08 1.36 -55.83
CA VAL A 224 -2.67 1.05 -56.10
C VAL A 224 -2.56 0.10 -57.29
N LEU A 225 -3.37 -0.97 -57.33
CA LEU A 225 -3.36 -1.91 -58.46
C LEU A 225 -3.77 -1.25 -59.79
N GLN A 226 -4.76 -0.36 -59.79
CA GLN A 226 -5.14 0.40 -60.99
C GLN A 226 -4.04 1.37 -61.42
N PHE A 227 -3.32 2.00 -60.50
CA PHE A 227 -2.20 2.87 -60.84
C PHE A 227 -1.04 2.08 -61.47
N PHE A 228 -0.75 0.88 -60.97
CA PHE A 228 0.34 0.04 -61.50
C PHE A 228 -0.01 -0.69 -62.81
N TYR A 229 -1.24 -1.19 -62.96
CA TYR A 229 -1.65 -1.98 -64.13
C TYR A 229 -2.45 -1.20 -65.18
N GLY A 230 -3.08 -0.09 -64.80
CA GLY A 230 -3.89 0.77 -65.67
C GLY A 230 -3.09 1.87 -66.39
N GLY A 231 -1.77 1.95 -66.18
CA GLY A 231 -0.87 2.80 -66.94
C GLY A 231 -0.55 2.22 -68.33
N LYS A 232 -1.53 2.22 -69.22
CA LYS A 232 -1.35 2.23 -70.68
C LYS A 232 -2.22 3.32 -71.29
#